data_AF-A0A933BRN6-F1
#
_entry.id   AF-A0A933BRN6-F1
#
_cell.length_a   1.000
_cell.length_b   1.000
_cell.length_c   1.000
_cell.angle_alpha   90.00
_cell.angle_beta   90.00
_cell.angle_gamma   90.00
#
_symmetry.space_group_name_H-M   'P 1'
#
loop_
_entity.id
_entity.type
_entity.pdbx_description
1 polymer ?
#
loop_
_entity_poly.entity_id
_entity_poly.type
_entity_poly.pdbx_seq_one_letter_code
_entity_poly.pdbx_strand_id
1 'polypeptide(L)'
;KFAALFFSLIIGLTLQAQSASGSGSFQTKSLPFVIDDADIAGSRSLKAVDAVRRKLEREAKAGSKVKIFPMAPESPGTPNPKAEPGVVHGRLRLTDPKGGLFAARRAAVLLMQGRTVLAEGRTDAKGRWSLRAPSSASGAAAVRFRLENPFWAVQDPQTEKPYEWEAGSLDLPLPGGRDMGDFRLYPETENGKIGFIHLQFLEALDLFERDHLPLSWWNRRLLVKYPGSADFFSPWEFALNLTRPEAWDVNLHELGHAVMAAGTRSYGGGGRHKIDECYTRGLAWSEGWATFFAGAVRLSPDDDDARFEFLVPRRAPIRIENVPEDVCRGTANEWRVAAGLWDLYDRHGDGQDQIAMAFGTMWSAIQDKVMGGLPDAWAFIRKKLDSRQERIAQAVLRQNTLDTVSTDLLTRRGLPAPSRIIPKSTAKPSWDGAPPRR
;
A
#
# COMPACT_ATOMS: atom_id res chain seq x y z
N LYS A 1 -59.32 -12.06 4.96
CA LYS A 1 -58.99 -13.49 4.79
C LYS A 1 -57.50 -13.66 5.09
N PHE A 2 -57.24 -14.20 6.29
CA PHE A 2 -56.01 -14.78 6.85
C PHE A 2 -54.62 -14.23 6.49
N ALA A 3 -53.98 -13.62 7.49
CA ALA A 3 -52.65 -14.02 7.94
C ALA A 3 -52.43 -13.53 9.40
N ALA A 4 -52.56 -14.46 10.35
CA ALA A 4 -52.06 -14.34 11.71
C ALA A 4 -51.67 -15.76 12.20
N LEU A 5 -50.60 -15.81 12.99
CA LEU A 5 -50.08 -16.93 13.81
C LEU A 5 -49.46 -18.13 13.08
N PHE A 6 -48.19 -18.43 13.39
CA PHE A 6 -47.85 -19.56 14.26
C PHE A 6 -46.40 -19.47 14.78
N PHE A 7 -46.22 -19.88 16.03
CA PHE A 7 -45.05 -19.81 16.89
C PHE A 7 -44.54 -21.24 17.17
N SER A 8 -43.22 -21.42 17.36
CA SER A 8 -42.48 -22.54 18.00
C SER A 8 -42.46 -23.95 17.36
N LEU A 9 -41.26 -24.58 17.26
CA LEU A 9 -40.75 -25.60 18.22
C LEU A 9 -39.46 -26.37 17.75
N ILE A 10 -38.36 -26.29 18.55
CA ILE A 10 -37.31 -27.29 18.97
C ILE A 10 -36.44 -27.99 17.86
N ILE A 11 -35.09 -28.08 17.86
CA ILE A 11 -34.03 -28.73 18.71
C ILE A 11 -32.67 -28.12 18.24
N GLY A 12 -31.69 -27.67 19.03
CA GLY A 12 -30.99 -28.32 20.14
C GLY A 12 -29.73 -29.06 19.66
N LEU A 13 -28.66 -28.36 19.26
CA LEU A 13 -27.35 -29.00 18.97
C LEU A 13 -26.20 -28.20 19.59
N THR A 14 -25.87 -28.62 20.81
CA THR A 14 -24.63 -28.32 21.54
C THR A 14 -23.48 -29.07 20.86
N LEU A 15 -22.48 -28.36 20.33
CA LEU A 15 -21.23 -28.97 19.88
C LEU A 15 -20.20 -28.88 21.02
N GLN A 16 -19.97 -30.02 21.66
CA GLN A 16 -18.81 -30.25 22.51
C GLN A 16 -17.53 -30.12 21.68
N ALA A 17 -16.70 -29.14 22.02
CA ALA A 17 -15.32 -29.09 21.59
C ALA A 17 -14.51 -30.10 22.40
N GLN A 18 -14.23 -31.27 21.83
CA GLN A 18 -13.16 -32.13 22.32
C GLN A 18 -11.82 -31.58 21.83
N SER A 19 -10.95 -31.30 22.79
CA SER A 19 -9.53 -30.97 22.61
C SER A 19 -8.79 -32.18 22.06
N ALA A 20 -8.47 -32.17 20.77
CA ALA A 20 -7.45 -33.04 20.18
C ALA A 20 -6.20 -32.21 19.93
N SER A 21 -5.21 -32.37 20.82
CA SER A 21 -3.84 -31.90 20.65
C SER A 21 -3.17 -32.71 19.55
N GLY A 22 -3.41 -32.34 18.29
CA GLY A 22 -2.68 -32.85 17.13
C GLY A 22 -1.78 -31.75 16.58
N SER A 23 -0.46 -31.89 16.75
CA SER A 23 0.54 -31.07 16.07
C SER A 23 0.57 -31.41 14.57
N GLY A 24 -0.48 -31.03 13.85
CA GLY A 24 -0.52 -31.06 12.39
C GLY A 24 0.10 -29.78 11.87
N SER A 25 1.26 -29.87 11.20
CA SER A 25 1.75 -28.77 10.39
C SER A 25 0.73 -28.51 9.28
N PHE A 26 -0.02 -27.42 9.40
CA PHE A 26 -0.82 -26.90 8.29
C PHE A 26 0.16 -26.45 7.19
N GLN A 27 0.40 -27.32 6.21
CA GLN A 27 0.86 -26.88 4.90
C GLN A 27 -0.30 -26.12 4.27
N THR A 28 -0.29 -24.79 4.41
CA THR A 28 -1.10 -23.93 3.57
C THR A 28 -0.70 -24.22 2.12
N LYS A 29 -1.61 -24.78 1.33
CA LYS A 29 -1.44 -24.78 -0.13
C LYS A 29 -1.29 -23.33 -0.52
N SER A 30 -0.08 -22.92 -0.93
CA SER A 30 0.16 -21.58 -1.41
C SER A 30 -0.78 -21.33 -2.58
N LEU A 31 -1.60 -20.27 -2.47
CA LEU A 31 -2.35 -19.80 -3.62
C LEU A 31 -1.32 -19.39 -4.68
N PRO A 32 -1.45 -19.85 -5.94
CA PRO A 32 -0.37 -19.77 -6.95
C PRO A 32 0.04 -18.35 -7.39
N PHE A 33 -0.46 -17.30 -6.73
CA PHE A 33 -0.27 -15.89 -7.11
C PHE A 33 0.01 -14.96 -5.92
N VAL A 34 0.33 -15.49 -4.74
CA VAL A 34 0.84 -14.64 -3.65
C VAL A 34 2.32 -14.41 -3.91
N ILE A 35 2.71 -13.14 -4.03
CA ILE A 35 4.12 -12.73 -3.97
C ILE A 35 4.56 -12.97 -2.53
N ASP A 36 5.53 -13.87 -2.33
CA ASP A 36 6.02 -14.25 -1.01
C ASP A 36 7.42 -13.64 -0.83
N ASP A 37 7.41 -12.42 -0.30
CA ASP A 37 8.55 -11.55 -0.03
C ASP A 37 9.35 -11.98 1.21
N ALA A 38 9.48 -13.29 1.45
CA ALA A 38 10.04 -13.83 2.68
C ALA A 38 11.51 -13.42 2.95
N ASP A 39 12.29 -13.05 1.92
CA ASP A 39 13.65 -12.49 2.07
C ASP A 39 13.64 -10.95 2.11
N ILE A 40 12.53 -10.32 1.68
CA ILE A 40 12.38 -8.86 1.62
C ILE A 40 11.84 -8.29 2.95
N ALA A 41 10.92 -9.02 3.58
CA ALA A 41 10.47 -8.70 4.91
C ALA A 41 10.30 -9.99 5.70
N GLY A 42 11.25 -10.26 6.60
CA GLY A 42 11.22 -11.46 7.41
C GLY A 42 9.85 -11.64 8.07
N SER A 43 9.16 -12.73 7.73
CA SER A 43 7.86 -13.04 8.31
C SER A 43 7.90 -12.91 9.83
N ARG A 44 6.92 -12.23 10.41
CA ARG A 44 6.83 -12.16 11.87
C ARG A 44 6.28 -13.49 12.36
N SER A 45 6.90 -14.05 13.39
CA SER A 45 6.28 -15.17 14.10
C SER A 45 4.87 -14.75 14.55
N LEU A 46 3.91 -15.67 14.51
CA LEU A 46 2.54 -15.40 14.97
C LEU A 46 2.52 -14.82 16.39
N LYS A 47 3.46 -15.27 17.24
CA LYS A 47 3.66 -14.72 18.60
C LYS A 47 3.98 -13.22 18.60
N ALA A 48 4.80 -12.74 17.67
CA ALA A 48 5.14 -11.33 17.54
C ALA A 48 3.96 -10.50 17.03
N VAL A 49 3.21 -11.02 16.04
CA VAL A 49 1.97 -10.39 15.55
C VAL A 49 0.95 -10.26 16.69
N ASP A 50 0.75 -11.34 17.46
CA ASP A 50 -0.17 -11.34 18.60
C ASP A 50 0.31 -10.39 19.72
N ALA A 51 1.62 -10.22 19.90
CA ALA A 51 2.16 -9.26 20.86
C ALA A 51 1.81 -7.82 20.46
N VAL A 52 1.94 -7.46 19.17
CA VAL A 52 1.50 -6.16 18.64
C VAL A 52 -0.01 -6.00 18.80
N ARG A 53 -0.79 -7.02 18.45
CA ARG A 53 -2.25 -6.98 18.56
C ARG A 53 -2.70 -6.75 20.00
N ARG A 54 -2.12 -7.47 20.97
CA ARG A 54 -2.39 -7.24 22.40
C ARG A 54 -2.00 -5.84 22.85
N LYS A 55 -0.94 -5.24 22.29
CA LYS A 55 -0.57 -3.85 22.59
C LYS A 55 -1.62 -2.88 22.05
N LEU A 56 -2.07 -3.05 20.79
CA LEU A 56 -3.18 -2.28 20.23
C LEU A 56 -4.48 -2.44 21.04
N GLU A 57 -4.80 -3.64 21.52
CA GLU A 57 -5.97 -3.87 22.36
C GLU A 57 -5.90 -3.14 23.70
N ARG A 58 -4.72 -3.08 24.33
CA ARG A 58 -4.51 -2.31 25.57
C ARG A 58 -4.57 -0.81 25.36
N GLU A 59 -4.17 -0.32 24.19
CA GLU A 59 -4.20 1.10 23.84
C GLU A 59 -5.61 1.58 23.46
N ALA A 60 -6.46 0.69 22.97
CA ALA A 60 -7.83 1.00 22.59
C ALA A 60 -8.74 1.17 23.81
N LYS A 61 -9.79 1.98 23.68
CA LYS A 61 -10.87 2.05 24.68
C LYS A 61 -11.56 0.68 24.80
N ALA A 62 -11.67 0.18 26.03
CA ALA A 62 -12.25 -1.14 26.32
C ALA A 62 -13.69 -1.29 25.80
N GLY A 63 -14.04 -2.48 25.30
CA GLY A 63 -15.42 -2.86 24.98
C GLY A 63 -15.97 -2.39 23.62
N SER A 64 -15.17 -1.70 22.80
CA SER A 64 -15.59 -1.30 21.46
C SER A 64 -15.26 -2.36 20.40
N LYS A 65 -16.21 -2.66 19.49
CA LYS A 65 -15.96 -3.49 18.30
C LYS A 65 -15.01 -2.82 17.30
N VAL A 66 -14.86 -1.50 17.39
CA VAL A 66 -13.92 -0.68 16.60
C VAL A 66 -12.80 -0.25 17.55
N LYS A 67 -11.54 -0.40 17.15
CA LYS A 67 -10.43 0.06 17.98
C LYS A 67 -10.37 1.59 17.94
N ILE A 68 -10.83 2.21 19.02
CA ILE A 68 -10.85 3.67 19.21
C ILE A 68 -9.71 4.03 20.16
N PHE A 69 -8.77 4.85 19.70
CA PHE A 69 -7.60 5.27 20.45
C PHE A 69 -7.71 6.72 20.91
N PRO A 70 -7.13 7.07 22.07
CA PRO A 70 -7.01 8.46 22.48
C PRO A 70 -5.96 9.21 21.63
N MET A 71 -6.13 10.53 21.47
CA MET A 71 -5.13 11.42 20.89
C MET A 71 -4.56 12.40 21.92
N ALA A 72 -3.38 12.94 21.64
CA ALA A 72 -2.79 14.01 22.42
C ALA A 72 -3.26 15.36 21.88
N PRO A 73 -3.83 16.26 22.71
CA PRO A 73 -3.88 17.67 22.35
C PRO A 73 -2.46 18.25 22.37
N GLU A 74 -2.03 18.90 21.29
CA GLU A 74 -0.78 19.67 21.25
C GLU A 74 -0.97 21.09 21.79
N SER A 75 -2.17 21.63 21.61
CA SER A 75 -2.58 22.93 22.12
C SER A 75 -4.00 22.82 22.65
N PRO A 76 -4.31 23.50 23.78
CA PRO A 76 -5.68 23.54 24.27
C PRO A 76 -6.57 24.24 23.25
N GLY A 77 -7.60 23.55 22.77
CA GLY A 77 -8.65 24.17 21.97
C GLY A 77 -9.31 25.29 22.77
N THR A 78 -9.48 26.46 22.16
CA THR A 78 -10.16 27.60 22.78
C THR A 78 -11.50 27.83 22.11
N PRO A 79 -12.54 28.26 22.83
CA PRO A 79 -13.72 28.84 22.19
C PRO A 79 -13.24 29.98 21.28
N ASN A 80 -13.44 29.85 19.98
CA ASN A 80 -13.10 30.88 19.03
C ASN A 80 -14.37 31.73 18.79
N PRO A 81 -14.48 32.93 19.38
CA PRO A 81 -15.69 33.75 19.27
C PRO A 81 -15.99 34.20 17.83
N LYS A 82 -15.06 33.98 16.88
CA LYS A 82 -15.25 34.25 15.45
C LYS A 82 -15.66 33.01 14.65
N ALA A 83 -15.80 31.85 15.28
CA ALA A 83 -16.23 30.65 14.59
C ALA A 83 -17.73 30.69 14.31
N GLU A 84 -18.12 30.19 13.14
CA GLU A 84 -19.53 30.14 12.77
C GLU A 84 -20.31 29.21 13.71
N PRO A 85 -21.56 29.58 14.08
CA PRO A 85 -22.44 28.72 14.86
C PRO A 85 -22.57 27.32 14.24
N GLY A 86 -22.49 26.29 15.08
CA GLY A 86 -22.57 24.88 14.68
C GLY A 86 -21.30 24.32 14.02
N VAL A 87 -20.22 25.09 13.87
CA VAL A 87 -18.99 24.61 13.23
C VAL A 87 -17.95 24.17 14.26
N VAL A 88 -17.40 22.97 14.06
CA VAL A 88 -16.23 22.46 14.78
C VAL A 88 -15.05 22.40 13.81
N HIS A 89 -13.89 22.90 14.22
CA HIS A 89 -12.66 22.81 13.42
C HIS A 89 -11.45 22.46 14.28
N GLY A 90 -10.35 22.14 13.63
CA GLY A 90 -9.06 21.89 14.26
C GLY A 90 -8.01 21.47 13.25
N ARG A 91 -6.92 20.86 13.74
CA ARG A 91 -5.86 20.30 12.91
C ARG A 91 -5.44 18.92 13.41
N LEU A 92 -5.15 18.00 12.49
CA LEU A 92 -4.54 16.71 12.78
C LEU A 92 -3.12 16.65 12.22
N ARG A 93 -2.17 16.20 13.05
CA ARG A 93 -0.78 16.00 12.70
C ARG A 93 -0.35 14.55 12.98
N LEU A 94 0.62 14.08 12.23
CA LEU A 94 1.26 12.77 12.39
C LEU A 94 2.74 13.01 12.64
N THR A 95 3.33 12.13 13.43
CA THR A 95 4.78 12.12 13.63
C THR A 95 5.38 10.99 12.80
N ASP A 96 6.56 11.20 12.22
CA ASP A 96 7.32 10.15 11.55
C ASP A 96 8.19 9.35 12.56
N PRO A 97 8.90 8.28 12.14
CA PRO A 97 9.80 7.54 13.03
C PRO A 97 10.95 8.36 13.63
N LYS A 98 11.31 9.52 13.04
CA LYS A 98 12.38 10.41 13.48
C LYS A 98 11.87 11.54 14.38
N GLY A 99 10.58 11.61 14.68
CA GLY A 99 9.97 12.67 15.48
C GLY A 99 9.55 13.91 14.69
N GLY A 100 9.71 13.91 13.37
CA GLY A 100 9.26 14.98 12.48
C GLY A 100 7.74 15.05 12.43
N LEU A 101 7.19 16.27 12.45
CA LEU A 101 5.75 16.50 12.61
C LEU A 101 5.09 17.00 11.30
N PHE A 102 4.26 16.16 10.72
CA PHE A 102 3.65 16.32 9.39
C PHE A 102 2.14 16.53 9.47
N ALA A 103 1.57 17.16 8.44
CA ALA A 103 0.13 17.29 8.30
C ALA A 103 -0.50 15.92 8.00
N ALA A 104 -1.55 15.53 8.71
CA ALA A 104 -2.30 14.32 8.44
C ALA A 104 -3.28 14.51 7.27
N ARG A 105 -2.79 14.94 6.10
CA ARG A 105 -3.63 15.36 4.96
C ARG A 105 -4.49 14.20 4.42
N ARG A 106 -5.68 14.52 3.92
CA ARG A 106 -6.68 13.57 3.37
C ARG A 106 -7.29 12.56 4.36
N ALA A 107 -6.87 12.54 5.63
CA ALA A 107 -7.51 11.74 6.67
C ALA A 107 -9.01 12.09 6.80
N ALA A 108 -9.84 11.09 7.05
CA ALA A 108 -11.27 11.29 7.28
C ALA A 108 -11.49 11.82 8.71
N VAL A 109 -12.44 12.75 8.84
CA VAL A 109 -12.86 13.35 10.11
C VAL A 109 -14.35 13.16 10.26
N LEU A 110 -14.78 12.66 11.42
CA LEU A 110 -16.15 12.29 11.72
C LEU A 110 -16.60 13.00 13.00
N LEU A 111 -17.74 13.68 12.96
CA LEU A 111 -18.44 14.13 14.16
C LEU A 111 -19.46 13.06 14.55
N MET A 112 -19.27 12.43 15.69
CA MET A 112 -20.03 11.27 16.15
C MET A 112 -20.93 11.62 17.33
N GLN A 113 -22.16 11.12 17.33
CA GLN A 113 -23.02 11.08 18.51
C GLN A 113 -23.41 9.62 18.79
N GLY A 114 -22.79 9.04 19.83
CA GLY A 114 -22.86 7.60 20.07
C GLY A 114 -22.28 6.80 18.91
N ARG A 115 -23.15 6.16 18.11
CA ARG A 115 -22.78 5.41 16.88
C ARG A 115 -23.17 6.12 15.59
N THR A 116 -23.86 7.26 15.69
CA THR A 116 -24.36 8.01 14.54
C THR A 116 -23.31 9.01 14.07
N VAL A 117 -23.02 9.01 12.78
CA VAL A 117 -22.22 10.06 12.13
C VAL A 117 -23.14 11.26 11.90
N LEU A 118 -22.86 12.38 12.56
CA LEU A 118 -23.59 13.64 12.39
C LEU A 118 -23.07 14.46 11.21
N ALA A 119 -21.75 14.43 11.00
CA ALA A 119 -21.07 15.10 9.89
C ALA A 119 -19.76 14.37 9.58
N GLU A 120 -19.33 14.45 8.33
CA GLU A 120 -18.05 13.90 7.87
C GLU A 120 -17.32 14.88 6.96
N GLY A 121 -16.00 14.76 6.92
CA GLY A 121 -15.12 15.59 6.12
C GLY A 121 -13.73 15.01 6.04
N ARG A 122 -12.79 15.82 5.54
CA ARG A 122 -11.39 15.43 5.40
C ARG A 122 -10.46 16.56 5.81
N THR A 123 -9.26 16.19 6.23
CA THR A 123 -8.18 17.13 6.46
C THR A 123 -7.61 17.66 5.13
N ASP A 124 -7.30 18.95 5.08
CA ASP A 124 -6.65 19.61 3.95
C ASP A 124 -5.14 19.31 3.89
N ALA A 125 -4.43 19.93 2.94
CA ALA A 125 -2.97 19.79 2.79
C ALA A 125 -2.16 20.23 4.02
N LYS A 126 -2.75 21.04 4.91
CA LYS A 126 -2.15 21.49 6.18
C LYS A 126 -2.69 20.71 7.39
N GLY A 127 -3.44 19.63 7.17
CA GLY A 127 -4.05 18.82 8.22
C GLY A 127 -5.27 19.46 8.87
N ARG A 128 -5.74 20.62 8.36
CA ARG A 128 -6.88 21.35 8.95
C ARG A 128 -8.19 20.74 8.50
N TRP A 129 -9.19 20.79 9.36
CA TRP A 129 -10.53 20.26 9.08
C TRP A 129 -11.60 21.15 9.67
N SER A 130 -12.81 21.07 9.12
CA SER A 130 -13.98 21.81 9.60
C SER A 130 -15.25 21.00 9.29
N LEU A 131 -16.10 20.80 10.29
CA LEU A 131 -17.36 20.07 10.21
C LEU A 131 -18.50 20.94 10.74
N ARG A 132 -19.67 20.87 10.11
CA ARG A 132 -20.89 21.53 10.60
C ARG A 132 -21.80 20.52 11.27
N ALA A 133 -22.05 20.69 12.56
CA ALA A 133 -23.04 19.91 13.28
C ALA A 133 -24.47 20.27 12.80
N PRO A 134 -25.38 19.29 12.68
CA PRO A 134 -26.79 19.57 12.43
C PRO A 134 -27.37 20.47 13.52
N SER A 135 -28.18 21.47 13.14
CA SER A 135 -28.78 22.43 14.09
C SER A 135 -29.72 21.78 15.11
N SER A 136 -30.26 20.60 14.80
CA SER A 136 -31.12 19.80 15.67
C SER A 136 -30.36 18.87 16.61
N ALA A 137 -29.04 18.72 16.47
CA ALA A 137 -28.26 17.82 17.30
C ALA A 137 -28.03 18.44 18.69
N SER A 138 -28.23 17.64 19.74
CA SER A 138 -28.10 18.06 21.14
C SER A 138 -27.43 16.97 21.99
N GLY A 139 -26.65 17.37 23.00
CA GLY A 139 -25.98 16.45 23.92
C GLY A 139 -24.54 16.11 23.50
N ALA A 140 -23.96 15.10 24.13
CA ALA A 140 -22.55 14.75 23.94
C ALA A 140 -22.26 14.20 22.54
N ALA A 141 -21.21 14.73 21.93
CA ALA A 141 -20.63 14.29 20.66
C ALA A 141 -19.11 14.13 20.81
N ALA A 142 -18.47 13.45 19.85
CA ALA A 142 -17.03 13.26 19.81
C ALA A 142 -16.51 13.43 18.38
N VAL A 143 -15.31 14.00 18.24
CA VAL A 143 -14.62 14.05 16.94
C VAL A 143 -13.71 12.85 16.81
N ARG A 144 -13.85 12.10 15.72
CA ARG A 144 -13.03 10.94 15.40
C ARG A 144 -12.31 11.09 14.07
N PHE A 145 -11.16 10.45 13.96
CA PHE A 145 -10.33 10.43 12.78
C PHE A 145 -10.11 9.02 12.31
N ARG A 146 -10.00 8.85 11.00
CA ARG A 146 -9.55 7.62 10.35
C ARG A 146 -8.48 7.97 9.33
N LEU A 147 -7.41 7.19 9.30
CA LEU A 147 -6.36 7.30 8.29
C LEU A 147 -6.78 6.60 6.99
N GLU A 148 -7.96 6.98 6.48
CA GLU A 148 -8.58 6.46 5.25
C GLU A 148 -8.91 7.59 4.28
N ASN A 149 -8.79 7.30 2.97
CA ASN A 149 -9.11 8.21 1.88
C ASN A 149 -9.58 7.42 0.64
N PRO A 150 -9.89 8.07 -0.50
CA PRO A 150 -10.33 7.36 -1.71
C PRO A 150 -9.32 6.32 -2.23
N PHE A 151 -8.04 6.48 -1.91
CA PHE A 151 -6.96 5.63 -2.40
C PHE A 151 -6.65 4.46 -1.46
N TRP A 152 -6.72 4.64 -0.14
CA TRP A 152 -6.49 3.56 0.83
C TRP A 152 -7.32 3.66 2.11
N ALA A 153 -7.46 2.55 2.81
CA ALA A 153 -7.99 2.48 4.18
C ALA A 153 -7.18 1.48 5.01
N VAL A 154 -6.84 1.83 6.26
CA VAL A 154 -6.12 0.94 7.18
C VAL A 154 -7.08 0.26 8.15
N GLN A 155 -6.98 -1.05 8.27
CA GLN A 155 -7.84 -1.87 9.11
C GLN A 155 -7.09 -2.99 9.83
N ASP A 156 -7.72 -3.45 10.91
CA ASP A 156 -7.26 -4.63 11.63
C ASP A 156 -7.63 -5.91 10.85
N PRO A 157 -6.66 -6.78 10.51
CA PRO A 157 -6.93 -7.97 9.70
C PRO A 157 -7.86 -9.00 10.36
N GLN A 158 -7.97 -9.02 11.68
CA GLN A 158 -8.80 -10.00 12.39
C GLN A 158 -10.26 -9.54 12.47
N THR A 159 -10.47 -8.25 12.69
CA THR A 159 -11.83 -7.69 12.86
C THR A 159 -12.39 -7.08 11.58
N GLU A 160 -11.53 -6.82 10.60
CA GLU A 160 -11.84 -6.08 9.36
C GLU A 160 -12.46 -4.70 9.66
N LYS A 161 -12.12 -4.12 10.81
CA LYS A 161 -12.57 -2.80 11.24
C LYS A 161 -11.48 -1.77 11.04
N PRO A 162 -11.84 -0.54 10.64
CA PRO A 162 -10.89 0.56 10.58
C PRO A 162 -10.40 0.92 11.98
N TYR A 163 -9.21 1.50 12.03
CA TYR A 163 -8.70 2.15 13.21
C TYR A 163 -9.26 3.57 13.33
N GLU A 164 -9.72 3.93 14.53
CA GLU A 164 -10.26 5.26 14.83
C GLU A 164 -9.46 5.93 15.95
N TRP A 165 -9.29 7.25 15.85
CA TRP A 165 -8.70 8.07 16.91
C TRP A 165 -9.67 9.14 17.35
N GLU A 166 -9.84 9.36 18.65
CA GLU A 166 -10.80 10.31 19.20
C GLU A 166 -10.09 11.52 19.80
N ALA A 167 -10.47 12.72 19.33
CA ALA A 167 -9.92 14.01 19.78
C ALA A 167 -10.49 14.50 21.12
N GLY A 168 -11.52 13.83 21.63
CA GLY A 168 -12.27 14.22 22.81
C GLY A 168 -13.74 14.48 22.52
N SER A 169 -14.46 14.82 23.59
CA SER A 169 -15.91 15.07 23.55
C SER A 169 -16.23 16.57 23.55
N LEU A 170 -17.38 16.91 23.01
CA LEU A 170 -17.96 18.25 23.01
C LEU A 170 -19.48 18.15 23.17
N ASP A 171 -20.10 19.17 23.74
CA ASP A 171 -21.55 19.23 23.89
C ASP A 171 -22.19 20.05 22.76
N LEU A 172 -23.29 19.54 22.21
CA LEU A 172 -24.11 20.21 21.20
C LEU A 172 -25.36 20.81 21.85
N PRO A 173 -25.87 21.96 21.35
CA PRO A 173 -25.41 22.69 20.17
C PRO A 173 -24.14 23.52 20.42
N LEU A 174 -23.57 24.11 19.36
CA LEU A 174 -22.38 24.96 19.41
C LEU A 174 -22.72 26.40 19.00
N PRO A 175 -23.28 27.23 19.90
CA PRO A 175 -23.76 28.57 19.54
C PRO A 175 -22.68 29.48 18.92
N GLY A 176 -21.42 29.33 19.34
CA GLY A 176 -20.28 30.11 18.83
C GLY A 176 -19.23 29.27 18.10
N GLY A 177 -19.61 28.08 17.61
CA GLY A 177 -18.66 27.11 17.07
C GLY A 177 -17.67 26.58 18.13
N ARG A 178 -16.69 25.78 17.70
CA ARG A 178 -15.64 25.22 18.55
C ARG A 178 -14.35 25.03 17.77
N ASP A 179 -13.26 25.59 18.27
CA ASP A 179 -11.92 25.15 17.89
C ASP A 179 -11.49 24.03 18.84
N MET A 180 -11.13 22.89 18.28
CA MET A 180 -10.66 21.73 19.02
C MET A 180 -9.13 21.75 19.21
N GLY A 181 -8.42 22.66 18.55
CA GLY A 181 -6.97 22.78 18.60
C GLY A 181 -6.25 21.82 17.65
N ASP A 182 -4.95 21.67 17.89
CA ASP A 182 -4.08 20.76 17.15
C ASP A 182 -4.00 19.41 17.89
N PHE A 183 -4.19 18.32 17.16
CA PHE A 183 -4.09 16.95 17.65
C PHE A 183 -2.95 16.21 17.00
N ARG A 184 -2.33 15.30 17.76
CA ARG A 184 -1.39 14.33 17.21
C ARG A 184 -1.66 12.91 17.69
N LEU A 185 -1.25 11.96 16.86
CA LEU A 185 -1.05 10.57 17.25
C LEU A 185 0.27 10.44 18.03
N TYR A 186 0.34 9.49 18.95
CA TYR A 186 1.53 9.21 19.77
C TYR A 186 2.47 8.24 19.03
N PRO A 187 3.60 8.67 18.43
CA PRO A 187 4.45 7.80 17.61
C PRO A 187 5.00 6.56 18.36
N GLU A 188 5.07 6.61 19.68
CA GLU A 188 5.54 5.53 20.55
C GLU A 188 4.50 4.40 20.76
N THR A 189 3.22 4.67 20.49
CA THR A 189 2.14 3.68 20.58
C THR A 189 2.04 2.88 19.28
N GLU A 190 1.55 1.64 19.34
CA GLU A 190 1.38 0.87 18.09
C GLU A 190 0.32 1.51 17.18
N ASN A 191 -0.72 2.13 17.76
CA ASN A 191 -1.68 2.86 16.95
C ASN A 191 -1.07 4.09 16.26
N GLY A 192 -0.13 4.80 16.91
CA GLY A 192 0.48 5.98 16.31
C GLY A 192 1.38 5.63 15.13
N LYS A 193 2.02 4.46 15.17
CA LYS A 193 2.81 3.95 14.05
C LYS A 193 1.99 3.69 12.78
N ILE A 194 0.67 3.52 12.86
CA ILE A 194 -0.19 3.46 11.65
C ILE A 194 -0.08 4.78 10.87
N GLY A 195 0.18 5.90 11.56
CA GLY A 195 0.51 7.17 10.95
C GLY A 195 1.71 7.10 10.01
N PHE A 196 2.71 6.25 10.28
CA PHE A 196 3.90 6.12 9.43
C PHE A 196 3.53 5.56 8.05
N ILE A 197 2.69 4.53 8.01
CA ILE A 197 2.19 3.94 6.75
C ILE A 197 1.44 5.02 5.95
N HIS A 198 0.58 5.79 6.63
CA HIS A 198 -0.18 6.86 5.99
C HIS A 198 0.74 7.95 5.41
N LEU A 199 1.77 8.38 6.15
CA LEU A 199 2.74 9.36 5.69
C LEU A 199 3.54 8.88 4.47
N GLN A 200 3.99 7.63 4.48
CA GLN A 200 4.70 7.04 3.34
C GLN A 200 3.81 7.01 2.09
N PHE A 201 2.52 6.65 2.23
CA PHE A 201 1.62 6.58 1.08
C PHE A 201 1.25 7.97 0.56
N LEU A 202 1.28 8.98 1.43
CA LEU A 202 1.19 10.38 1.03
C LEU A 202 2.41 10.79 0.19
N GLU A 203 3.63 10.41 0.55
CA GLU A 203 4.84 10.66 -0.28
C GLU A 203 4.66 10.12 -1.70
N ALA A 204 4.04 8.95 -1.87
CA ALA A 204 3.70 8.41 -3.18
C ALA A 204 2.71 9.27 -3.98
N LEU A 205 1.71 9.87 -3.32
CA LEU A 205 0.83 10.84 -3.98
C LEU A 205 1.57 12.12 -4.38
N ASP A 206 2.57 12.55 -3.60
CA ASP A 206 3.40 13.71 -3.92
C ASP A 206 4.27 13.46 -5.15
N LEU A 207 4.81 12.23 -5.30
CA LEU A 207 5.47 11.80 -6.53
C LEU A 207 4.57 11.97 -7.75
N PHE A 208 3.33 11.47 -7.69
CA PHE A 208 2.39 11.61 -8.82
C PHE A 208 2.00 13.06 -9.11
N GLU A 209 1.79 13.88 -8.07
CA GLU A 209 1.44 15.30 -8.21
C GLU A 209 2.59 16.11 -8.82
N ARG A 210 3.83 15.88 -8.33
CA ARG A 210 5.07 16.48 -8.85
C ARG A 210 5.27 16.20 -10.33
N ASP A 211 4.95 14.98 -10.76
CA ASP A 211 5.09 14.54 -12.14
C ASP A 211 3.80 14.76 -12.97
N HIS A 212 2.85 15.55 -12.43
CA HIS A 212 1.59 15.93 -13.09
C HIS A 212 0.77 14.74 -13.62
N LEU A 213 0.84 13.61 -12.93
CA LEU A 213 0.13 12.40 -13.30
C LEU A 213 -1.32 12.43 -12.80
N PRO A 214 -2.33 12.31 -13.68
CA PRO A 214 -3.71 12.19 -13.23
C PRO A 214 -3.88 10.88 -12.47
N LEU A 215 -4.65 10.89 -11.37
CA LEU A 215 -4.91 9.71 -10.54
C LEU A 215 -6.17 8.93 -10.95
N SER A 216 -6.74 9.20 -12.13
CA SER A 216 -7.97 8.55 -12.61
C SER A 216 -7.81 7.04 -12.85
N TRP A 217 -6.58 6.56 -13.02
CA TRP A 217 -6.26 5.13 -13.09
C TRP A 217 -6.39 4.44 -11.72
N TRP A 218 -6.18 5.17 -10.62
CA TRP A 218 -6.36 4.65 -9.27
C TRP A 218 -7.83 4.76 -8.85
N ASN A 219 -8.66 3.90 -9.41
CA ASN A 219 -10.11 3.91 -9.18
C ASN A 219 -10.60 2.90 -8.11
N ARG A 220 -9.69 2.10 -7.53
CA ARG A 220 -9.98 1.13 -6.48
C ARG A 220 -9.27 1.51 -5.20
N ARG A 221 -10.01 1.55 -4.08
CA ARG A 221 -9.42 1.79 -2.76
C ARG A 221 -8.63 0.56 -2.29
N LEU A 222 -7.36 0.76 -1.96
CA LEU A 222 -6.45 -0.23 -1.40
C LEU A 222 -6.78 -0.51 0.08
N LEU A 223 -6.87 -1.78 0.45
CA LEU A 223 -7.03 -2.16 1.86
C LEU A 223 -5.67 -2.42 2.48
N VAL A 224 -5.33 -1.72 3.56
CA VAL A 224 -4.08 -1.94 4.30
C VAL A 224 -4.40 -2.67 5.59
N LYS A 225 -3.88 -3.89 5.71
CA LYS A 225 -4.05 -4.78 6.86
C LYS A 225 -2.82 -4.68 7.75
N TYR A 226 -3.01 -4.12 8.93
CA TYR A 226 -1.97 -4.01 9.95
C TYR A 226 -2.53 -4.38 11.32
N PRO A 227 -1.80 -5.10 12.20
CA PRO A 227 -0.56 -5.82 11.92
C PRO A 227 -0.85 -7.11 11.15
N GLY A 228 -0.22 -7.24 9.97
CA GLY A 228 -0.18 -8.46 9.18
C GLY A 228 0.81 -9.49 9.75
N SER A 229 0.79 -10.70 9.18
CA SER A 229 1.73 -11.78 9.53
C SER A 229 2.95 -11.85 8.61
N ALA A 230 2.84 -11.28 7.43
CA ALA A 230 3.88 -11.10 6.44
C ALA A 230 3.62 -9.79 5.70
N ASP A 231 4.65 -9.26 5.05
CA ASP A 231 4.54 -8.14 4.14
C ASP A 231 4.30 -8.70 2.73
N PHE A 232 3.19 -8.32 2.10
CA PHE A 232 2.86 -8.70 0.72
C PHE A 232 1.63 -7.92 0.21
N PHE A 233 1.57 -7.75 -1.10
CA PHE A 233 0.37 -7.35 -1.84
C PHE A 233 -0.44 -8.55 -2.34
N SER A 234 -1.76 -8.52 -2.10
CA SER A 234 -2.73 -9.45 -2.68
C SER A 234 -3.50 -8.77 -3.81
N PRO A 235 -3.28 -9.12 -5.10
CA PRO A 235 -4.02 -8.53 -6.21
C PRO A 235 -5.52 -8.86 -6.20
N TRP A 236 -5.89 -10.01 -5.64
CA TRP A 236 -7.28 -10.47 -5.58
C TRP A 236 -8.10 -9.63 -4.61
N GLU A 237 -7.59 -9.47 -3.39
CA GLU A 237 -8.22 -8.62 -2.38
C GLU A 237 -7.98 -7.14 -2.66
N PHE A 238 -6.93 -6.84 -3.44
CA PHE A 238 -6.34 -5.51 -3.58
C PHE A 238 -6.07 -4.92 -2.20
N ALA A 239 -5.22 -5.67 -1.50
CA ALA A 239 -4.88 -5.42 -0.12
C ALA A 239 -3.38 -5.61 0.13
N LEU A 240 -2.81 -4.77 0.99
CA LEU A 240 -1.48 -4.96 1.55
C LEU A 240 -1.60 -5.57 2.93
N ASN A 241 -0.79 -6.57 3.23
CA ASN A 241 -0.53 -6.98 4.59
C ASN A 241 0.81 -6.40 4.97
N LEU A 242 0.91 -5.73 6.12
CA LEU A 242 2.15 -5.08 6.56
C LEU A 242 2.46 -5.46 8.00
N THR A 243 3.72 -5.74 8.31
CA THR A 243 4.20 -6.15 9.63
C THR A 243 4.92 -5.02 10.36
N ARG A 244 5.60 -4.14 9.62
CA ARG A 244 6.49 -3.09 10.15
C ARG A 244 6.15 -1.69 9.59
N PRO A 245 5.40 -0.86 10.32
CA PRO A 245 5.06 0.48 9.86
C PRO A 245 6.30 1.40 9.67
N GLU A 246 7.39 1.14 10.39
CA GLU A 246 8.65 1.87 10.27
C GLU A 246 9.51 1.48 9.05
N ALA A 247 9.27 0.31 8.45
CA ALA A 247 10.02 -0.17 7.29
C ALA A 247 9.50 0.47 6.01
N TRP A 248 9.87 1.73 5.80
CA TRP A 248 9.34 2.57 4.73
C TRP A 248 9.51 1.96 3.34
N ASP A 249 10.64 1.30 3.11
CA ASP A 249 11.04 0.70 1.84
C ASP A 249 10.20 -0.54 1.54
N VAL A 250 9.98 -1.39 2.53
CA VAL A 250 9.03 -2.51 2.44
C VAL A 250 7.62 -1.99 2.17
N ASN A 251 7.13 -1.02 2.96
CA ASN A 251 5.76 -0.52 2.79
C ASN A 251 5.52 0.12 1.42
N LEU A 252 6.52 0.85 0.89
CA LEU A 252 6.45 1.45 -0.44
C LEU A 252 6.67 0.43 -1.56
N HIS A 253 7.45 -0.63 -1.34
CA HIS A 253 7.57 -1.78 -2.27
C HIS A 253 6.20 -2.42 -2.47
N GLU A 254 5.53 -2.76 -1.36
CA GLU A 254 4.19 -3.33 -1.39
C GLU A 254 3.17 -2.37 -2.04
N LEU A 255 3.31 -1.06 -1.80
CA LEU A 255 2.52 -0.05 -2.50
C LEU A 255 2.82 -0.02 -4.01
N GLY A 256 4.07 -0.22 -4.41
CA GLY A 256 4.51 -0.28 -5.81
C GLY A 256 3.82 -1.40 -6.58
N HIS A 257 3.63 -2.56 -5.95
CA HIS A 257 2.81 -3.66 -6.49
C HIS A 257 1.36 -3.24 -6.69
N ALA A 258 0.74 -2.59 -5.70
CA ALA A 258 -0.63 -2.09 -5.80
C ALA A 258 -0.78 -1.03 -6.91
N VAL A 259 0.20 -0.14 -7.04
CA VAL A 259 0.26 0.87 -8.10
C VAL A 259 0.33 0.21 -9.47
N MET A 260 1.23 -0.76 -9.67
CA MET A 260 1.32 -1.52 -10.92
C MET A 260 -0.01 -2.20 -11.25
N ALA A 261 -0.62 -2.88 -10.27
CA ALA A 261 -1.87 -3.61 -10.45
C ALA A 261 -3.07 -2.69 -10.73
N ALA A 262 -3.05 -1.45 -10.24
CA ALA A 262 -4.10 -0.47 -10.49
C ALA A 262 -3.96 0.23 -11.84
N GLY A 263 -2.74 0.56 -12.25
CA GLY A 263 -2.48 1.38 -13.43
C GLY A 263 -2.10 0.63 -14.70
N THR A 264 -1.75 -0.65 -14.61
CA THR A 264 -1.37 -1.48 -15.77
C THR A 264 -2.35 -2.63 -15.94
N ARG A 265 -2.21 -3.35 -17.06
CA ARG A 265 -2.92 -4.63 -17.30
C ARG A 265 -2.02 -5.83 -17.03
N SER A 266 -0.86 -5.60 -16.42
CA SER A 266 0.05 -6.63 -15.98
C SER A 266 -0.31 -7.07 -14.57
N TYR A 267 -0.45 -8.38 -14.42
CA TYR A 267 -0.34 -9.02 -13.12
C TYR A 267 1.06 -9.63 -13.12
N GLY A 268 1.91 -9.16 -12.22
CA GLY A 268 3.27 -9.69 -12.04
C GLY A 268 3.30 -11.21 -11.88
N GLY A 269 4.49 -11.78 -12.00
CA GLY A 269 4.68 -13.15 -11.50
C GLY A 269 4.56 -13.12 -9.98
N GLY A 270 3.81 -14.05 -9.40
CA GLY A 270 3.84 -14.30 -7.95
C GLY A 270 4.87 -15.37 -7.60
N GLY A 271 5.13 -15.54 -6.30
CA GLY A 271 5.94 -16.64 -5.78
C GLY A 271 7.06 -16.20 -4.85
N ARG A 272 7.62 -17.20 -4.18
CA ARG A 272 8.75 -17.02 -3.27
C ARG A 272 10.01 -16.70 -4.07
N HIS A 273 10.67 -15.63 -3.70
CA HIS A 273 11.87 -15.17 -4.37
C HIS A 273 12.84 -14.47 -3.39
N LYS A 274 13.99 -14.07 -3.90
CA LYS A 274 15.04 -13.30 -3.25
C LYS A 274 15.59 -12.30 -4.26
N ILE A 275 15.93 -11.11 -3.82
CA ILE A 275 16.35 -10.03 -4.71
C ILE A 275 17.58 -10.38 -5.59
N ASP A 276 18.44 -11.30 -5.15
CA ASP A 276 19.75 -11.61 -5.75
C ASP A 276 19.75 -12.81 -6.72
N GLU A 277 18.64 -13.54 -6.84
CA GLU A 277 18.50 -14.75 -7.66
C GLU A 277 17.82 -14.48 -9.02
N CYS A 278 17.83 -15.46 -9.93
CA CYS A 278 17.16 -15.38 -11.23
C CYS A 278 15.75 -15.99 -11.19
N TYR A 279 14.78 -15.34 -11.81
CA TYR A 279 13.39 -15.78 -11.90
C TYR A 279 12.81 -15.64 -13.31
N THR A 280 11.50 -15.87 -13.43
CA THR A 280 10.80 -15.49 -14.65
C THR A 280 10.90 -13.97 -14.86
N ARG A 281 10.99 -13.53 -16.12
CA ARG A 281 11.07 -12.10 -16.45
C ARG A 281 9.88 -11.29 -15.91
N GLY A 282 8.71 -11.92 -15.79
CA GLY A 282 7.50 -11.29 -15.26
C GLY A 282 7.58 -11.05 -13.75
N LEU A 283 8.11 -12.02 -13.00
CA LEU A 283 8.37 -11.87 -11.55
C LEU A 283 9.48 -10.82 -11.32
N ALA A 284 10.62 -10.93 -12.01
CA ALA A 284 11.71 -9.95 -11.87
C ALA A 284 11.28 -8.52 -12.22
N TRP A 285 10.36 -8.37 -13.17
CA TRP A 285 9.79 -7.06 -13.52
C TRP A 285 8.84 -6.52 -12.45
N SER A 286 7.93 -7.34 -11.90
CA SER A 286 7.01 -6.86 -10.88
C SER A 286 7.75 -6.42 -9.62
N GLU A 287 8.67 -7.25 -9.16
CA GLU A 287 9.49 -6.93 -7.97
C GLU A 287 10.43 -5.77 -8.24
N GLY A 288 11.11 -5.77 -9.40
CA GLY A 288 12.05 -4.69 -9.73
C GLY A 288 11.36 -3.34 -9.87
N TRP A 289 10.13 -3.31 -10.39
CA TRP A 289 9.29 -2.11 -10.41
C TRP A 289 8.88 -1.66 -9.01
N ALA A 290 8.46 -2.58 -8.14
CA ALA A 290 8.07 -2.26 -6.78
C ALA A 290 9.23 -1.66 -5.98
N THR A 291 10.42 -2.27 -6.08
CA THR A 291 11.66 -1.76 -5.49
C THR A 291 12.04 -0.39 -6.06
N PHE A 292 12.03 -0.23 -7.40
CA PHE A 292 12.26 1.07 -8.04
C PHE A 292 11.27 2.14 -7.58
N PHE A 293 9.98 1.81 -7.52
CA PHE A 293 8.93 2.74 -7.11
C PHE A 293 9.16 3.22 -5.68
N ALA A 294 9.52 2.32 -4.75
CA ALA A 294 9.87 2.69 -3.39
C ALA A 294 11.02 3.71 -3.34
N GLY A 295 12.06 3.48 -4.15
CA GLY A 295 13.17 4.42 -4.32
C GLY A 295 12.70 5.77 -4.86
N ALA A 296 11.98 5.78 -5.99
CA ALA A 296 11.53 7.00 -6.65
C ALA A 296 10.62 7.89 -5.78
N VAL A 297 9.88 7.29 -4.84
CA VAL A 297 9.03 8.02 -3.89
C VAL A 297 9.85 8.75 -2.83
N ARG A 298 10.88 8.12 -2.25
CA ARG A 298 11.50 8.61 -1.01
C ARG A 298 12.98 8.96 -1.10
N LEU A 299 13.74 8.28 -1.94
CA LEU A 299 15.16 8.57 -2.11
C LEU A 299 15.32 9.87 -2.91
N SER A 300 16.37 10.62 -2.60
CA SER A 300 16.73 11.77 -3.43
C SER A 300 17.24 11.25 -4.77
N PRO A 301 16.80 11.80 -5.92
CA PRO A 301 17.36 11.43 -7.21
C PRO A 301 18.83 11.86 -7.36
N ASP A 302 19.38 12.65 -6.42
CA ASP A 302 20.81 13.03 -6.42
C ASP A 302 21.64 12.22 -5.40
N ASP A 303 21.08 11.16 -4.81
CA ASP A 303 21.72 10.36 -3.74
C ASP A 303 22.72 9.35 -4.33
N ASP A 304 24.02 9.59 -4.15
CA ASP A 304 25.10 8.68 -4.61
C ASP A 304 25.19 7.37 -3.82
N ASP A 305 24.38 7.24 -2.76
CA ASP A 305 24.21 6.04 -1.96
C ASP A 305 22.73 5.66 -1.82
N ALA A 306 21.99 5.72 -2.93
CA ALA A 306 20.58 5.31 -2.96
C ALA A 306 20.42 3.88 -2.44
N ARG A 307 19.90 3.74 -1.21
CA ARG A 307 19.90 2.48 -0.46
C ARG A 307 18.64 2.22 0.34
N PHE A 308 18.35 0.94 0.54
CA PHE A 308 17.22 0.45 1.32
C PHE A 308 17.70 -0.28 2.58
N GLU A 309 17.18 0.12 3.74
CA GLU A 309 17.66 -0.27 5.06
C GLU A 309 16.96 -1.53 5.60
N PHE A 310 15.70 -1.75 5.21
CA PHE A 310 14.88 -2.85 5.72
C PHE A 310 14.41 -3.83 4.66
N LEU A 311 14.50 -3.45 3.37
CA LEU A 311 13.96 -4.20 2.25
C LEU A 311 14.59 -5.58 2.07
N VAL A 312 15.83 -5.84 2.49
CA VAL A 312 16.42 -7.20 2.37
C VAL A 312 17.35 -7.45 3.56
N PRO A 313 16.85 -7.89 4.73
CA PRO A 313 17.66 -7.96 5.95
C PRO A 313 18.96 -8.76 5.82
N ARG A 314 19.01 -9.79 4.96
CA ARG A 314 20.22 -10.59 4.72
C ARG A 314 21.34 -9.83 3.99
N ARG A 315 20.97 -8.86 3.16
CA ARG A 315 21.90 -8.04 2.37
C ARG A 315 21.81 -6.55 2.70
N ALA A 316 21.10 -6.17 3.77
CA ALA A 316 20.85 -4.79 4.11
C ALA A 316 22.12 -4.08 4.62
N PRO A 317 22.31 -2.79 4.27
CA PRO A 317 21.52 -2.04 3.31
C PRO A 317 21.83 -2.49 1.88
N ILE A 318 20.79 -2.67 1.05
CA ILE A 318 20.99 -2.89 -0.40
C ILE A 318 21.12 -1.52 -1.09
N ARG A 319 21.99 -1.42 -2.08
CA ARG A 319 22.22 -0.21 -2.88
C ARG A 319 21.70 -0.45 -4.29
N ILE A 320 20.90 0.47 -4.84
CA ILE A 320 20.42 0.35 -6.22
C ILE A 320 21.38 0.96 -7.25
N GLU A 321 22.24 1.88 -6.82
CA GLU A 321 23.36 2.40 -7.65
C GLU A 321 24.38 1.33 -8.06
N ASN A 322 24.59 0.34 -7.18
CA ASN A 322 25.72 -0.56 -7.29
C ASN A 322 25.32 -2.00 -6.98
N VAL A 323 24.83 -2.70 -8.00
CA VAL A 323 24.43 -4.10 -7.85
C VAL A 323 25.66 -5.04 -7.93
N PRO A 324 25.96 -5.79 -6.86
CA PRO A 324 27.15 -6.65 -6.77
C PRO A 324 27.30 -7.66 -7.92
N GLU A 325 28.53 -7.99 -8.30
CA GLU A 325 28.81 -8.90 -9.43
C GLU A 325 28.24 -10.32 -9.24
N ASP A 326 28.08 -10.77 -7.99
CA ASP A 326 27.52 -12.09 -7.65
C ASP A 326 26.00 -12.17 -7.85
N VAL A 327 25.33 -11.03 -8.01
CA VAL A 327 23.88 -10.97 -8.27
C VAL A 327 23.59 -11.43 -9.70
N CYS A 328 22.54 -12.25 -9.85
CA CYS A 328 22.07 -12.73 -11.14
C CYS A 328 22.00 -11.59 -12.18
N ARG A 329 22.54 -11.83 -13.37
CA ARG A 329 22.57 -10.85 -14.46
C ARG A 329 21.30 -10.93 -15.31
N GLY A 330 20.98 -9.82 -15.99
CA GLY A 330 19.91 -9.78 -16.98
C GLY A 330 18.54 -9.46 -16.43
N THR A 331 17.55 -9.41 -17.33
CA THR A 331 16.17 -8.98 -17.05
C THR A 331 15.35 -10.00 -16.24
N ALA A 332 16.01 -10.99 -15.65
CA ALA A 332 15.44 -12.06 -14.84
C ALA A 332 15.75 -11.86 -13.34
N ASN A 333 16.45 -10.79 -12.98
CA ASN A 333 16.78 -10.44 -11.61
C ASN A 333 16.11 -9.13 -11.19
N GLU A 334 15.45 -9.14 -10.04
CA GLU A 334 14.77 -7.98 -9.45
C GLU A 334 15.72 -6.81 -9.23
N TRP A 335 16.85 -7.04 -8.55
CA TRP A 335 17.79 -5.98 -8.19
C TRP A 335 18.30 -5.25 -9.43
N ARG A 336 18.69 -6.01 -10.46
CA ARG A 336 19.15 -5.44 -11.74
C ARG A 336 18.05 -4.63 -12.40
N VAL A 337 16.80 -5.10 -12.41
CA VAL A 337 15.67 -4.35 -12.97
C VAL A 337 15.43 -3.06 -12.19
N ALA A 338 15.46 -3.10 -10.86
CA ALA A 338 15.28 -1.93 -10.02
C ALA A 338 16.39 -0.89 -10.26
N ALA A 339 17.66 -1.33 -10.26
CA ALA A 339 18.82 -0.49 -10.54
C ALA A 339 18.74 0.15 -11.93
N GLY A 340 18.49 -0.64 -12.98
CA GLY A 340 18.38 -0.07 -14.32
C GLY A 340 17.18 0.86 -14.53
N LEU A 341 16.11 0.78 -13.72
CA LEU A 341 15.04 1.79 -13.72
C LEU A 341 15.42 3.03 -12.91
N TRP A 342 16.19 2.85 -11.83
CA TRP A 342 16.71 3.91 -11.00
C TRP A 342 17.70 4.80 -11.77
N ASP A 343 18.68 4.22 -12.43
CA ASP A 343 19.69 4.93 -13.25
C ASP A 343 19.09 5.61 -14.50
N LEU A 344 17.86 5.22 -14.88
CA LEU A 344 17.09 5.96 -15.90
C LEU A 344 16.41 7.19 -15.32
N TYR A 345 16.10 7.20 -14.03
CA TYR A 345 15.26 8.17 -13.34
C TYR A 345 16.05 9.24 -12.61
N ASP A 346 17.11 8.83 -11.93
CA ASP A 346 17.87 9.64 -11.01
C ASP A 346 18.70 10.70 -11.77
N ARG A 347 19.52 11.43 -11.04
CA ARG A 347 20.35 12.53 -11.53
C ARG A 347 21.81 12.36 -11.16
N HIS A 348 22.15 11.29 -10.43
CA HIS A 348 23.52 10.96 -10.12
C HIS A 348 24.15 10.33 -11.37
N GLY A 349 25.04 11.07 -12.03
CA GLY A 349 25.70 10.56 -13.22
C GLY A 349 26.91 9.73 -12.87
N ASP A 350 26.76 8.41 -12.73
CA ASP A 350 27.86 7.46 -12.70
C ASP A 350 27.89 6.58 -13.96
N GLY A 351 29.10 6.32 -14.48
CA GLY A 351 29.27 5.55 -15.71
C GLY A 351 28.54 6.11 -16.95
N GLN A 352 27.49 5.42 -17.38
CA GLN A 352 26.70 5.68 -18.59
C GLN A 352 25.41 6.48 -18.31
N ASP A 353 25.19 6.88 -17.06
CA ASP A 353 23.91 7.43 -16.57
C ASP A 353 23.85 8.94 -16.86
N GLN A 354 23.60 9.22 -18.14
CA GLN A 354 23.55 10.58 -18.68
C GLN A 354 22.11 10.99 -19.05
N ILE A 355 21.13 10.39 -18.39
CA ILE A 355 19.71 10.68 -18.56
C ILE A 355 19.02 10.74 -17.20
N ALA A 356 18.13 11.70 -17.02
CA ALA A 356 17.28 11.83 -15.83
C ALA A 356 15.82 11.87 -16.28
N MET A 357 15.22 10.69 -16.43
CA MET A 357 13.86 10.54 -16.93
C MET A 357 12.86 10.75 -15.80
N ALA A 358 11.98 11.73 -15.95
CA ALA A 358 10.86 11.90 -15.02
C ALA A 358 10.06 10.59 -14.87
N PHE A 359 9.66 10.25 -13.63
CA PHE A 359 8.85 9.07 -13.34
C PHE A 359 7.57 9.05 -14.19
N GLY A 360 6.95 10.22 -14.40
CA GLY A 360 5.77 10.37 -15.24
C GLY A 360 5.96 9.95 -16.71
N THR A 361 7.18 10.10 -17.25
CA THR A 361 7.50 9.63 -18.61
C THR A 361 7.47 8.10 -18.67
N MET A 362 8.09 7.42 -17.70
CA MET A 362 8.09 5.96 -17.62
C MET A 362 6.68 5.42 -17.36
N TRP A 363 6.00 5.96 -16.35
CA TRP A 363 4.66 5.53 -15.97
C TRP A 363 3.65 5.69 -17.11
N SER A 364 3.61 6.84 -17.76
CA SER A 364 2.69 7.09 -18.88
C SER A 364 2.97 6.23 -20.12
N ALA A 365 4.19 5.68 -20.25
CA ALA A 365 4.51 4.74 -21.31
C ALA A 365 3.88 3.35 -21.08
N ILE A 366 3.88 2.89 -19.82
CA ILE A 366 3.47 1.53 -19.44
C ILE A 366 2.03 1.43 -18.92
N GLN A 367 1.39 2.56 -18.63
CA GLN A 367 0.00 2.61 -18.19
C GLN A 367 -0.94 1.93 -19.20
N ASP A 368 -1.92 1.17 -18.68
CA ASP A 368 -2.86 0.35 -19.45
C ASP A 368 -2.21 -0.71 -20.38
N LYS A 369 -0.91 -1.00 -20.22
CA LYS A 369 -0.21 -2.04 -21.02
C LYS A 369 -0.14 -3.37 -20.30
N VAL A 370 -0.01 -4.43 -21.09
CA VAL A 370 0.37 -5.77 -20.64
C VAL A 370 1.85 -5.95 -20.98
N MET A 371 2.61 -6.38 -19.99
CA MET A 371 4.06 -6.59 -20.03
C MET A 371 4.38 -7.89 -19.30
N GLY A 372 5.14 -8.77 -19.94
CA GLY A 372 5.66 -10.01 -19.36
C GLY A 372 7.08 -9.87 -18.80
N GLY A 373 7.66 -8.68 -18.84
CA GLY A 373 8.97 -8.37 -18.28
C GLY A 373 9.52 -7.02 -18.73
N LEU A 374 10.72 -6.67 -18.25
CA LEU A 374 11.40 -5.42 -18.62
C LEU A 374 11.52 -5.19 -20.15
N PRO A 375 11.82 -6.18 -21.01
CA PRO A 375 11.90 -5.94 -22.44
C PRO A 375 10.61 -5.37 -23.05
N ASP A 376 9.43 -5.81 -22.56
CA ASP A 376 8.14 -5.29 -23.03
C ASP A 376 7.92 -3.86 -22.54
N ALA A 377 8.22 -3.59 -21.26
CA ALA A 377 8.15 -2.25 -20.69
C ALA A 377 9.07 -1.27 -21.43
N TRP A 378 10.31 -1.68 -21.70
CA TRP A 378 11.29 -0.90 -22.45
C TRP A 378 10.82 -0.57 -23.87
N ALA A 379 10.15 -1.51 -24.54
CA ALA A 379 9.58 -1.28 -25.87
C ALA A 379 8.50 -0.17 -25.88
N PHE A 380 7.84 0.09 -24.75
CA PHE A 380 6.93 1.23 -24.59
C PHE A 380 7.66 2.50 -24.17
N ILE A 381 8.55 2.42 -23.17
CA ILE A 381 9.30 3.57 -22.63
C ILE A 381 10.12 4.23 -23.74
N ARG A 382 10.88 3.46 -24.53
CA ARG A 382 11.73 4.00 -25.59
C ARG A 382 10.98 4.80 -26.66
N LYS A 383 9.68 4.57 -26.84
CA LYS A 383 8.84 5.34 -27.79
C LYS A 383 8.55 6.77 -27.32
N LYS A 384 8.85 7.08 -26.06
CA LYS A 384 8.76 8.43 -25.47
C LYS A 384 10.06 9.22 -25.62
N LEU A 385 11.12 8.60 -26.14
CA LEU A 385 12.46 9.16 -26.20
C LEU A 385 12.81 9.55 -27.64
N ASP A 386 13.62 10.61 -27.79
CA ASP A 386 14.29 10.86 -29.06
C ASP A 386 15.43 9.86 -29.30
N SER A 387 15.99 9.83 -30.51
CA SER A 387 17.04 8.87 -30.86
C SER A 387 18.32 9.01 -30.04
N ARG A 388 18.64 10.19 -29.50
CA ARG A 388 19.81 10.39 -28.64
C ARG A 388 19.51 9.84 -27.24
N GLN A 389 18.37 10.21 -26.67
CA GLN A 389 17.90 9.73 -25.36
C GLN A 389 17.76 8.20 -25.35
N GLU A 390 17.18 7.59 -26.38
CA GLU A 390 17.06 6.13 -26.50
C GLU A 390 18.44 5.45 -26.46
N ARG A 391 19.45 6.01 -27.15
CA ARG A 391 20.81 5.44 -27.13
C ARG A 391 21.46 5.49 -25.75
N ILE A 392 21.29 6.60 -25.03
CA ILE A 392 21.82 6.79 -23.67
C ILE A 392 21.10 5.82 -22.73
N ALA A 393 19.78 5.84 -22.70
CA ALA A 393 18.98 4.96 -21.85
C ALA A 393 19.22 3.46 -22.13
N GLN A 394 19.45 3.07 -23.38
CA GLN A 394 19.85 1.70 -23.71
C GLN A 394 21.26 1.35 -23.17
N ALA A 395 22.15 2.34 -23.04
CA ALA A 395 23.48 2.20 -22.47
C ALA A 395 23.40 1.98 -20.95
N VAL A 396 22.60 2.80 -20.25
CA VAL A 396 22.22 2.64 -18.82
C VAL A 396 21.73 1.22 -18.53
N LEU A 397 20.77 0.72 -19.30
CA LEU A 397 20.25 -0.63 -19.12
C LEU A 397 21.35 -1.70 -19.30
N ARG A 398 22.27 -1.52 -20.27
CA ARG A 398 23.40 -2.45 -20.45
C ARG A 398 24.43 -2.39 -19.33
N GLN A 399 24.68 -1.21 -18.75
CA GLN A 399 25.52 -1.05 -17.55
C GLN A 399 24.96 -1.91 -16.41
N ASN A 400 23.64 -1.90 -16.25
CA ASN A 400 22.91 -2.77 -15.32
C ASN A 400 22.78 -4.23 -15.76
N THR A 401 23.51 -4.67 -16.78
CA THR A 401 23.46 -6.02 -17.33
C THR A 401 22.09 -6.40 -17.93
N LEU A 402 21.20 -5.44 -18.15
CA LEU A 402 19.87 -5.63 -18.73
C LEU A 402 19.94 -5.52 -20.25
N ASP A 403 20.26 -6.63 -20.91
CA ASP A 403 20.14 -6.69 -22.36
C ASP A 403 18.65 -6.73 -22.76
N THR A 404 18.13 -5.56 -23.14
CA THR A 404 16.74 -5.38 -23.59
C THR A 404 16.60 -5.47 -25.11
N VAL A 405 17.61 -5.96 -25.84
CA VAL A 405 17.51 -6.18 -27.27
C VAL A 405 16.32 -7.10 -27.54
N SER A 406 15.25 -6.47 -28.05
CA SER A 406 14.01 -7.13 -28.39
C SER A 406 14.27 -8.25 -29.38
N THR A 407 13.58 -9.38 -29.18
CA THR A 407 13.45 -10.44 -30.18
C THR A 407 12.96 -9.93 -31.54
N ASP A 408 12.53 -8.66 -31.69
CA ASP A 408 12.27 -8.02 -32.97
C ASP A 408 13.46 -7.99 -33.94
N LEU A 409 14.70 -8.04 -33.44
CA LEU A 409 15.87 -8.23 -34.31
C LEU A 409 15.99 -9.68 -34.85
N LEU A 410 15.37 -10.66 -34.18
CA LEU A 410 15.26 -12.04 -34.70
C LEU A 410 14.14 -12.12 -35.75
N THR A 411 12.99 -11.48 -35.53
CA THR A 411 11.91 -11.42 -36.53
C THR A 411 12.30 -10.61 -37.77
N ARG A 412 13.04 -9.50 -37.63
CA ARG A 412 13.58 -8.74 -38.79
C ARG A 412 14.70 -9.47 -39.55
N ARG A 413 15.36 -10.47 -38.95
CA ARG A 413 16.36 -11.33 -39.61
C ARG A 413 15.77 -12.60 -40.23
N GLY A 414 14.44 -12.74 -40.28
CA GLY A 414 13.79 -13.94 -40.82
C GLY A 414 14.06 -15.20 -39.99
N LEU A 415 14.53 -15.04 -38.74
CA LEU A 415 14.64 -16.17 -37.82
C LEU A 415 13.24 -16.44 -37.24
N PRO A 416 12.78 -17.70 -37.25
CA PRO A 416 11.46 -18.03 -36.73
C PRO A 416 11.36 -17.59 -35.28
N ALA A 417 10.28 -16.88 -34.95
CA ALA A 417 9.97 -16.55 -33.57
C ALA A 417 10.03 -17.85 -32.72
N PRO A 418 10.65 -17.84 -31.53
CA PRO A 418 10.60 -19.01 -30.65
C PRO A 418 9.13 -19.38 -30.46
N SER A 419 8.79 -20.63 -30.76
CA SER A 419 7.45 -21.13 -30.66
C SER A 419 6.91 -20.80 -29.27
N ARG A 420 5.80 -20.06 -29.21
CA ARG A 420 5.03 -19.93 -27.99
C ARG A 420 4.70 -21.35 -27.53
N ILE A 421 5.40 -21.84 -26.51
CA ILE A 421 4.91 -22.94 -25.70
C ILE A 421 3.73 -22.36 -24.92
N ILE A 422 2.57 -22.34 -25.56
CA ILE A 422 1.30 -22.22 -24.87
C ILE A 422 1.16 -23.57 -24.14
N PRO A 423 1.13 -23.61 -22.80
CA PRO A 423 0.74 -24.81 -22.11
C PRO A 423 -0.65 -25.18 -22.64
N LYS A 424 -0.80 -26.39 -23.20
CA LYS A 424 -2.13 -26.89 -23.58
C LYS A 424 -3.05 -26.69 -22.39
N SER A 425 -4.06 -25.84 -22.54
CA SER A 425 -5.08 -25.68 -21.51
C SER A 425 -5.71 -27.06 -21.27
N THR A 426 -5.47 -27.64 -20.11
CA THR A 426 -6.28 -28.75 -19.63
C THR A 426 -7.68 -28.19 -19.37
N ALA A 427 -8.64 -28.66 -20.17
CA ALA A 427 -10.09 -28.65 -19.99
C ALA A 427 -10.74 -27.41 -19.37
N LYS A 428 -11.56 -26.71 -20.18
CA LYS A 428 -12.68 -25.91 -19.67
C LYS A 428 -13.62 -26.83 -18.88
N PRO A 429 -14.02 -26.51 -17.64
CA PRO A 429 -15.19 -27.12 -17.03
C PRO A 429 -16.44 -26.48 -17.65
N SER A 430 -17.23 -27.26 -18.39
CA SER A 430 -18.59 -26.90 -18.77
C SER A 430 -19.49 -26.96 -17.54
N TRP A 431 -20.01 -25.82 -17.09
CA TRP A 431 -21.06 -25.75 -16.09
C TRP A 431 -22.42 -25.64 -16.78
N ASP A 432 -22.93 -26.76 -17.28
CA ASP A 432 -24.35 -26.95 -17.55
C ASP A 432 -24.88 -27.91 -16.48
N GLY A 433 -25.48 -27.36 -15.44
CA GLY A 433 -26.08 -28.13 -14.35
C GLY A 433 -27.15 -27.30 -13.66
N ALA A 434 -28.40 -27.50 -14.06
CA ALA A 434 -29.57 -26.94 -13.40
C ALA A 434 -29.63 -27.37 -11.92
N PRO A 435 -30.17 -26.54 -11.01
CA PRO A 435 -30.26 -26.89 -9.59
C PRO A 435 -31.34 -27.97 -9.35
N PRO A 436 -31.11 -28.92 -8.43
CA PRO A 436 -32.14 -29.88 -8.05
C PRO A 436 -33.20 -29.19 -7.20
N ARG A 437 -34.46 -29.50 -7.49
CA ARG A 437 -35.62 -29.11 -6.68
C ARG A 437 -35.55 -29.78 -5.31
N ARG A 438 -35.66 -28.98 -4.25
CA ARG A 438 -36.58 -29.19 -3.12
C ARG A 438 -37.01 -27.85 -2.57
#